data_AF-A0A1S2VY65-F1
#
_entry.id   AF-A0A1S2VY65-F1
#
_cell.length_a   1.000
_cell.length_b   1.000
_cell.length_c   1.000
_cell.angle_alpha   90.00
_cell.angle_beta   90.00
_cell.angle_gamma   90.00
#
_symmetry.space_group_name_H-M   'P 1'
#
loop_
_entity.id
_entity.type
_entity.pdbx_description
1 polymer ?
#
loop_
_entity_poly.entity_id
_entity_poly.type
_entity_poly.pdbx_seq_one_letter_code
_entity_poly.pdbx_strand_id
1 'polypeptide(L)'
;MAKYTNDELLEAFGEMTLVELSEFVKAFEEKFDVEAAAPVAAVAAVAGAAAPAEEEKDEFDVILSAVGDKKIQVIKAVRAITSLGLAEAKALVDGAPKAVLEKAKKEDAEKAKAQLEEAGASVELK
;
A
#
# COMPACT_ATOMS: atom_id res chain seq x y z
N MET A 1 -3.05 -29.66 12.09
CA MET A 1 -4.48 -29.55 11.72
C MET A 1 -5.08 -28.49 12.61
N ALA A 2 -5.65 -27.43 12.04
CA ALA A 2 -6.38 -26.44 12.84
C ALA A 2 -7.57 -27.15 13.50
N LYS A 3 -7.77 -26.91 14.80
CA LYS A 3 -8.83 -27.56 15.58
C LYS A 3 -10.21 -26.97 15.29
N TYR A 4 -10.23 -25.78 14.70
CA TYR A 4 -11.41 -25.05 14.26
C TYR A 4 -11.19 -24.61 12.80
N THR A 5 -12.28 -24.52 12.05
CA THR A 5 -12.29 -23.97 10.69
C THR A 5 -12.36 -22.44 10.74
N ASN A 6 -11.98 -21.80 9.62
CA ASN A 6 -12.02 -20.33 9.55
C ASN A 6 -13.44 -19.79 9.73
N ASP A 7 -14.45 -20.50 9.24
CA ASP A 7 -15.85 -20.09 9.33
C ASP A 7 -16.35 -20.15 10.80
N GLU A 8 -15.98 -21.19 11.55
CA GLU A 8 -16.30 -21.30 12.99
C GLU A 8 -15.62 -20.21 13.83
N LEU A 9 -14.43 -19.76 13.43
CA LEU A 9 -13.75 -18.63 14.09
C LEU A 9 -14.41 -17.29 13.74
N LEU A 10 -14.86 -17.10 12.50
CA LEU A 10 -15.55 -15.90 12.07
C LEU A 10 -16.93 -15.75 12.72
N GLU A 11 -17.65 -16.84 12.93
CA GLU A 11 -18.91 -16.83 13.69
C GLU A 11 -18.66 -16.41 15.15
N ALA A 12 -17.64 -16.97 15.79
CA ALA A 12 -17.27 -16.58 17.16
C ALA A 12 -16.85 -15.11 17.27
N PHE A 13 -16.16 -14.56 16.27
CA PHE A 13 -15.84 -13.12 16.22
C PHE A 13 -17.06 -12.24 15.91
N GLY A 14 -18.02 -12.73 15.16
CA GLY A 14 -19.27 -12.01 14.85
C GLY A 14 -20.21 -11.85 16.05
N GLU A 15 -20.10 -12.73 17.05
CA GLU A 15 -20.85 -12.66 18.31
C GLU A 15 -20.21 -11.72 19.35
N MET A 16 -18.95 -11.30 19.14
CA MET A 16 -18.23 -10.38 20.01
C MET A 16 -18.55 -8.91 19.68
N THR A 17 -18.56 -8.06 20.70
CA THR A 17 -18.63 -6.61 20.50
C THR A 17 -17.30 -6.07 19.97
N LEU A 18 -17.32 -4.89 19.35
CA LEU A 18 -16.10 -4.23 18.82
C LEU A 18 -15.02 -4.02 19.90
N VAL A 19 -15.43 -3.84 21.16
CA VAL A 19 -14.50 -3.68 22.29
C VAL A 19 -13.83 -5.01 22.63
N GLU A 20 -14.60 -6.10 22.70
CA GLU A 20 -14.08 -7.45 22.99
C GLU A 20 -13.19 -7.98 21.86
N LEU A 21 -13.51 -7.64 20.60
CA LEU A 21 -12.63 -7.92 19.46
C LEU A 21 -11.31 -7.16 19.56
N SER A 22 -11.33 -5.90 19.97
CA SER A 22 -10.11 -5.10 20.17
C SER A 22 -9.23 -5.67 21.29
N GLU A 23 -9.84 -6.14 22.38
CA GLU A 23 -9.13 -6.81 23.47
C GLU A 23 -8.57 -8.17 23.02
N PHE A 24 -9.32 -8.92 22.22
CA PHE A 24 -8.85 -10.17 21.63
C PHE A 24 -7.64 -9.97 20.70
N VAL A 25 -7.67 -8.95 19.85
CA VAL A 25 -6.53 -8.60 18.98
C VAL A 25 -5.29 -8.32 19.82
N LYS A 26 -5.39 -7.52 20.89
CA LYS A 26 -4.25 -7.25 21.79
C LYS A 26 -3.71 -8.52 22.45
N ALA A 27 -4.60 -9.37 22.97
CA ALA A 27 -4.20 -10.63 23.58
C ALA A 27 -3.58 -11.60 22.56
N PHE A 28 -4.01 -11.53 21.30
CA PHE A 28 -3.44 -12.30 20.19
C PHE A 28 -2.04 -11.80 19.82
N GLU A 29 -1.85 -10.48 19.74
CA GLU A 29 -0.55 -9.84 19.50
C GLU A 29 0.47 -10.22 20.58
N GLU A 30 0.09 -10.13 21.86
CA GLU A 30 0.94 -10.53 23.00
C GLU A 30 1.26 -12.03 23.01
N LYS A 31 0.28 -12.90 22.72
CA LYS A 31 0.45 -14.36 22.84
C LYS A 31 1.31 -14.96 21.73
N PHE A 32 1.21 -14.39 20.53
CA PHE A 32 1.94 -14.88 19.37
C PHE A 32 3.20 -14.09 19.09
N ASP A 33 3.56 -13.12 19.96
CA ASP A 33 4.67 -12.19 19.74
C ASP A 33 4.53 -11.50 18.36
N VAL A 34 3.28 -11.24 17.99
CA VAL A 34 2.90 -10.57 16.75
C VAL A 34 2.55 -9.15 17.15
N GLU A 35 3.56 -8.33 17.45
CA GLU A 35 3.35 -6.89 17.48
C GLU A 35 3.04 -6.44 16.05
N ALA A 36 1.99 -5.66 15.84
CA ALA A 36 1.86 -4.87 14.62
C ALA A 36 3.15 -4.04 14.51
N ALA A 37 4.05 -4.43 13.60
CA ALA A 37 5.42 -3.94 13.54
C ALA A 37 5.44 -2.41 13.39
N ALA A 38 5.44 -1.71 14.52
CA ALA A 38 5.77 -0.30 14.59
C ALA A 38 7.25 -0.20 14.19
N PRO A 39 7.61 0.62 13.19
CA PRO A 39 9.00 0.74 12.75
C PRO A 39 9.89 1.18 13.92
N VAL A 40 10.85 0.32 14.25
CA VAL A 40 11.88 0.53 15.27
C VAL A 40 12.91 1.54 14.75
N ALA A 41 12.54 2.81 14.65
CA ALA A 41 13.46 3.83 14.15
C ALA A 41 13.19 5.26 14.66
N ALA A 42 12.89 5.46 15.95
CA ALA A 42 12.90 6.81 16.51
C ALA A 42 13.04 6.87 18.04
N VAL A 43 14.07 6.25 18.63
CA VAL A 43 14.52 6.63 19.98
C VAL A 43 16.05 6.78 20.02
N ALA A 44 16.55 7.69 19.18
CA ALA A 44 17.80 8.37 19.45
C ALA A 44 17.48 9.86 19.63
N ALA A 45 17.36 10.24 20.90
CA ALA A 45 17.54 11.59 21.45
C ALA A 45 16.65 12.72 20.89
N VAL A 46 15.84 13.30 21.76
CA VAL A 46 16.10 14.61 22.40
C VAL A 46 14.78 15.11 23.02
N ALA A 47 14.93 15.62 24.23
CA ALA A 47 13.89 16.28 25.00
C ALA A 47 13.32 17.52 24.28
N GLY A 48 12.00 17.73 24.43
CA GLY A 48 11.42 19.07 24.41
C GLY A 48 10.43 19.36 23.28
N ALA A 49 9.20 19.61 23.71
CA ALA A 49 8.22 20.54 23.12
C ALA A 49 7.66 20.29 21.70
N ALA A 50 6.35 19.98 21.71
CA ALA A 50 5.32 20.51 20.82
C ALA A 50 5.46 20.35 19.29
N ALA A 51 4.73 19.37 18.73
CA ALA A 51 3.88 19.50 17.54
C ALA A 51 3.09 18.17 17.35
N PRO A 52 1.84 18.20 16.84
CA PRO A 52 1.12 16.97 16.49
C PRO A 52 1.89 16.26 15.36
N ALA A 53 2.36 15.05 15.64
CA ALA A 53 3.12 14.25 14.69
C ALA A 53 2.24 13.89 13.49
N GLU A 54 2.72 14.24 12.29
CA GLU A 54 2.17 13.83 11.00
C GLU A 54 2.04 12.29 10.95
N GLU A 55 0.88 11.82 10.51
CA GLU A 55 0.59 10.43 10.18
C GLU A 55 1.59 9.96 9.09
N GLU A 56 2.52 9.05 9.43
CA GLU A 56 3.43 8.43 8.46
C GLU A 56 2.60 7.58 7.46
N LYS A 57 2.48 8.05 6.20
CA LYS A 57 1.87 7.28 5.10
C LYS A 57 2.78 6.09 4.74
N ASP A 58 2.40 4.88 5.16
CA ASP A 58 2.96 3.62 4.62
C ASP A 58 2.35 3.22 3.25
N GLU A 59 1.42 4.02 2.75
CA GLU A 59 0.70 3.83 1.50
C GLU A 59 1.11 4.91 0.49
N PHE A 60 1.74 4.50 -0.61
CA PHE A 60 2.15 5.40 -1.70
C PHE A 60 1.26 5.21 -2.92
N ASP A 61 0.75 6.32 -3.43
CA ASP A 61 0.06 6.37 -4.71
C ASP A 61 1.07 6.67 -5.82
N VAL A 62 1.13 5.79 -6.81
CA VAL A 62 1.99 5.92 -7.98
C VAL A 62 1.19 6.64 -9.06
N ILE A 63 1.40 7.94 -9.21
CA ILE A 63 0.67 8.77 -10.17
C ILE A 63 1.50 8.93 -11.44
N LEU A 64 0.97 8.48 -12.57
CA LEU A 64 1.51 8.78 -13.89
C LEU A 64 1.21 10.24 -14.22
N SER A 65 2.21 11.12 -14.12
CA SER A 65 2.06 12.56 -14.34
C SER A 65 2.21 12.93 -15.82
N ALA A 66 3.14 12.30 -16.52
CA ALA A 66 3.34 12.48 -17.97
C ALA A 66 3.76 11.17 -18.66
N VAL A 67 3.37 11.03 -19.92
CA VAL A 67 3.60 9.80 -20.70
C VAL A 67 4.86 9.89 -21.57
N GLY A 68 5.37 11.10 -21.81
CA GLY A 68 6.48 11.35 -22.72
C GLY A 68 6.20 10.90 -24.17
N ASP A 69 7.27 10.79 -24.96
CA ASP A 69 7.17 10.49 -26.40
C ASP A 69 6.97 8.99 -26.69
N LYS A 70 7.31 8.12 -25.72
CA LYS A 70 7.33 6.66 -25.89
C LYS A 70 6.05 5.99 -25.41
N LYS A 71 4.90 6.54 -25.80
CA LYS A 71 3.57 6.13 -25.34
C LYS A 71 3.27 4.64 -25.39
N ILE A 72 3.72 3.93 -26.44
CA ILE A 72 3.52 2.47 -26.55
C ILE A 72 4.32 1.71 -25.48
N GLN A 73 5.52 2.18 -25.12
CA GLN A 73 6.35 1.56 -24.08
C GLN A 73 5.72 1.78 -22.70
N VAL A 74 5.21 2.99 -22.43
CA VAL A 74 4.48 3.29 -21.19
C VAL A 74 3.23 2.43 -21.04
N ILE A 75 2.44 2.25 -22.11
CA ILE A 75 1.26 1.35 -22.06
C ILE A 75 1.68 -0.10 -21.74
N LYS A 76 2.82 -0.57 -22.26
CA LYS A 76 3.32 -1.91 -21.92
C LYS A 76 3.75 -2.01 -20.44
N ALA A 77 4.42 -0.99 -19.92
CA ALA A 77 4.82 -0.92 -18.52
C ALA A 77 3.59 -0.88 -17.58
N VAL A 78 2.61 -0.02 -17.87
CA VAL A 78 1.34 0.04 -17.11
C VAL A 78 0.64 -1.33 -17.11
N ARG A 79 0.59 -2.03 -18.24
CA ARG A 79 0.01 -3.38 -18.30
C ARG A 79 0.79 -4.41 -17.47
N ALA A 80 2.11 -4.31 -17.43
CA ALA A 80 2.93 -5.22 -16.63
C ALA A 80 2.74 -4.99 -15.12
N ILE A 81 2.56 -3.73 -14.71
CA ILE A 81 2.38 -3.33 -13.31
C ILE A 81 0.96 -3.64 -12.81
N THR A 82 -0.06 -3.32 -13.61
CA THR A 82 -1.47 -3.36 -13.20
C THR A 82 -2.24 -4.59 -13.71
N SER A 83 -1.66 -5.35 -14.65
CA SER A 83 -2.32 -6.47 -15.34
C SER A 83 -3.62 -6.10 -16.09
N LEU A 84 -3.87 -4.81 -16.35
CA LEU A 84 -5.03 -4.32 -17.08
C LEU A 84 -5.05 -4.74 -18.56
N GLY A 85 -6.24 -4.78 -19.15
CA GLY A 85 -6.44 -4.99 -20.58
C GLY A 85 -5.85 -3.86 -21.43
N LEU A 86 -5.63 -4.10 -22.72
CA LEU A 86 -5.03 -3.09 -23.63
C LEU A 86 -5.85 -1.79 -23.69
N ALA A 87 -7.18 -1.90 -23.68
CA ALA A 87 -8.08 -0.76 -23.72
C ALA A 87 -8.01 0.06 -22.42
N GLU A 88 -8.00 -0.60 -21.26
CA GLU A 88 -7.95 0.02 -19.94
C GLU A 88 -6.60 0.70 -19.69
N ALA A 89 -5.50 0.03 -20.02
CA ALA A 89 -4.16 0.60 -19.89
C ALA A 89 -3.97 1.80 -20.84
N LYS A 90 -4.54 1.75 -22.05
CA LYS A 90 -4.55 2.89 -22.97
C LYS A 90 -5.35 4.05 -22.38
N ALA A 91 -6.53 3.80 -21.82
CA ALA A 91 -7.36 4.82 -21.18
C ALA A 91 -6.67 5.43 -19.95
N LEU A 92 -5.93 4.64 -19.18
CA LEU A 92 -5.16 5.11 -18.02
C LEU A 92 -4.04 6.06 -18.46
N VAL A 93 -3.25 5.65 -19.45
CA VAL A 93 -2.14 6.43 -20.00
C VAL A 93 -2.64 7.70 -20.71
N ASP A 94 -3.74 7.61 -21.47
CA ASP A 94 -4.37 8.76 -22.14
C ASP A 94 -4.98 9.76 -21.14
N GLY A 95 -5.31 9.29 -19.92
CA GLY A 95 -5.94 10.09 -18.87
C GLY A 95 -4.96 10.72 -17.87
N ALA A 96 -3.66 10.75 -18.15
CA ALA A 96 -2.67 11.37 -17.27
C ALA A 96 -2.98 12.88 -17.04
N PRO A 97 -2.86 13.42 -15.82
CA PRO A 97 -2.31 12.77 -14.62
C PRO A 97 -3.31 11.82 -13.92
N LYS A 98 -2.91 10.55 -13.73
CA LYS A 98 -3.78 9.50 -13.13
C LYS A 98 -2.99 8.47 -12.33
N ALA A 99 -3.57 7.94 -11.27
CA ALA A 99 -2.99 6.86 -10.47
C ALA A 99 -2.88 5.55 -11.27
N VAL A 100 -1.69 4.94 -11.22
CA VAL A 100 -1.36 3.61 -11.76
C VAL A 100 -1.50 2.55 -10.68
N LEU A 101 -1.02 2.86 -9.48
CA LEU A 101 -1.21 2.07 -8.27
C LEU A 101 -1.65 3.01 -7.16
N GLU A 102 -2.60 2.57 -6.35
CA GLU A 102 -3.05 3.27 -5.15
C GLU A 102 -2.69 2.40 -3.94
N LYS A 103 -2.29 3.04 -2.83
CA LYS A 103 -1.93 2.35 -1.58
C LYS A 103 -0.85 1.28 -1.75
N ALA A 104 0.11 1.50 -2.64
CA ALA A 104 1.22 0.59 -2.84
C ALA A 104 2.24 0.73 -1.70
N LYS A 105 2.84 -0.39 -1.28
CA LYS A 105 3.98 -0.37 -0.37
C LYS A 105 5.14 0.37 -1.03
N LYS A 106 5.98 1.04 -0.24
CA LYS A 106 7.13 1.81 -0.73
C LYS A 106 7.98 1.06 -1.77
N GLU A 107 8.29 -0.21 -1.52
CA GLU A 107 9.08 -1.02 -2.45
C GLU A 107 8.39 -1.25 -3.79
N ASP A 108 7.07 -1.46 -3.79
CA ASP A 108 6.30 -1.69 -5.01
C ASP A 108 6.04 -0.37 -5.76
N ALA A 109 5.86 0.72 -5.02
CA ALA A 109 5.73 2.07 -5.56
C ALA A 109 7.03 2.53 -6.24
N GLU A 110 8.19 2.30 -5.61
CA GLU A 110 9.51 2.61 -6.17
C GLU A 110 9.83 1.73 -7.39
N LYS A 111 9.51 0.43 -7.35
CA LYS A 111 9.65 -0.46 -8.52
C LYS A 111 8.76 -0.02 -9.69
N ALA A 112 7.50 0.31 -9.42
CA ALA A 112 6.56 0.78 -10.44
C ALA A 112 7.00 2.11 -11.04
N LYS A 113 7.46 3.06 -10.21
CA LYS A 113 8.06 4.31 -10.66
C LYS A 113 9.24 4.07 -11.58
N ALA A 114 10.21 3.25 -11.17
CA ALA A 114 11.40 2.95 -11.96
C ALA A 114 11.03 2.36 -13.33
N GLN A 115 10.13 1.37 -13.36
CA GLN A 115 9.68 0.74 -14.62
C GLN A 115 8.96 1.72 -15.56
N LEU A 116 8.18 2.64 -15.02
CA LEU A 116 7.47 3.66 -15.81
C LEU A 116 8.43 4.74 -16.33
N GLU A 117 9.38 5.18 -15.50
CA GLU A 117 10.41 6.15 -15.89
C GLU A 117 11.36 5.58 -16.96
N GLU A 118 11.78 4.32 -16.83
CA GLU A 118 12.55 3.61 -17.87
C GLU A 118 11.78 3.50 -19.20
N ALA A 119 10.45 3.34 -19.12
CA ALA A 119 9.57 3.35 -20.28
C ALA A 119 9.36 4.75 -20.90
N GLY A 120 9.88 5.81 -20.26
CA GLY A 120 9.84 7.19 -20.75
C GLY A 120 8.68 8.02 -20.20
N ALA A 121 8.03 7.58 -19.13
CA ALA A 121 7.02 8.36 -18.41
C ALA A 121 7.63 9.20 -17.26
N SER A 122 6.86 10.14 -16.74
CA SER A 122 7.12 10.82 -15.47
C SER A 122 6.10 10.34 -14.44
N VAL A 123 6.58 10.05 -13.22
CA VAL A 123 5.77 9.48 -12.14
C VAL A 123 6.01 10.24 -10.84
N GLU A 124 4.93 10.55 -10.14
CA GLU A 124 4.94 11.11 -8.79
C GLU A 124 4.51 10.03 -7.79
N LEU A 125 5.22 9.95 -6.66
CA LEU A 125 4.81 9.13 -5.51
C LEU A 125 4.16 10.07 -4.48
N LYS A 126 2.94 9.77 -4.05
CA LYS A 126 2.21 10.56 -3.05
C LYS A 126 1.80 9.75 -1.84
#